data_AF-A0A2S9PNZ1-F1
#
_entry.id   AF-A0A2S9PNZ1-F1
#
_cell.length_a   1.000
_cell.length_b   1.000
_cell.length_c   1.000
_cell.angle_alpha   90.00
_cell.angle_beta   90.00
_cell.angle_gamma   90.00
#
_symmetry.space_group_name_H-M   'P 1'
#
loop_
_entity.id
_entity.type
_entity.pdbx_description
1 polymer ?
#
loop_
_entity_poly.entity_id
_entity_poly.type
_entity_poly.pdbx_seq_one_letter_code
_entity_poly.pdbx_strand_id
1 'polypeptide(L)'
;MACDLWLVPLVDVLCHSPDNPFAEEIAAYDHALTEAGLPPVPVFAYMPGLSGDVAPVAGFDYDALHFLRRAYLLRLCGLAVTPVDELGGDYEQLLEMFESTAQQSHLVWHYDHAGAYVPVDFPAPLSTDELLAGGGPLGSAHGLLRELEYVAPSIGIDPASPPAAPRPAE
;
A
#
# COMPACT_ATOMS: atom_id res chain seq x y z
N MET A 1 8.14 -3.49 -19.48
CA MET A 1 8.03 -2.02 -19.45
C MET A 1 8.28 -1.60 -18.02
N ALA A 2 9.30 -0.78 -17.76
CA ALA A 2 9.48 -0.19 -16.44
C ALA A 2 8.48 0.97 -16.29
N CYS A 3 7.63 0.91 -15.27
CA CYS A 3 6.86 2.08 -14.85
C CYS A 3 7.80 2.99 -14.07
N ASP A 4 8.38 3.98 -14.73
CA ASP A 4 9.01 5.09 -14.03
C ASP A 4 7.91 5.86 -13.29
N LEU A 5 7.87 5.73 -11.97
CA LEU A 5 6.88 6.39 -11.13
C LEU A 5 7.34 7.83 -10.84
N TRP A 6 6.91 8.80 -11.64
CA TRP A 6 7.23 10.22 -11.46
C TRP A 6 6.28 10.85 -10.42
N LEU A 7 6.64 10.81 -9.14
CA LEU A 7 5.80 11.31 -8.01
C LEU A 7 5.77 12.86 -7.85
N VAL A 8 6.62 13.60 -8.57
CA VAL A 8 6.85 15.04 -8.30
C VAL A 8 5.85 16.00 -8.94
N PRO A 9 5.30 15.79 -10.17
CA PRO A 9 4.38 16.75 -10.78
C PRO A 9 2.97 16.76 -10.20
N LEU A 10 2.58 15.75 -9.40
CA LEU A 10 1.19 15.60 -8.95
C LEU A 10 0.78 16.64 -7.91
N VAL A 11 1.69 17.08 -7.03
CA VAL A 11 1.33 17.92 -5.87
C VAL A 11 0.75 19.27 -6.29
N ASP A 12 1.33 19.92 -7.31
CA ASP A 12 0.88 21.26 -7.74
C ASP A 12 -0.47 21.19 -8.49
N VAL A 13 -0.70 20.11 -9.26
CA VAL A 13 -1.98 19.82 -9.92
C VAL A 13 -3.07 19.47 -8.90
N LEU A 14 -2.73 18.66 -7.89
CA LEU A 14 -3.64 18.29 -6.80
C LEU A 14 -4.13 19.51 -5.99
N CYS A 15 -3.25 20.50 -5.81
CA CYS A 15 -3.48 21.62 -4.91
C CYS A 15 -4.06 22.87 -5.58
N HIS A 16 -3.71 23.12 -6.85
CA HIS A 16 -3.96 24.42 -7.50
C HIS A 16 -4.71 24.33 -8.83
N SER A 17 -5.00 23.13 -9.34
CA SER A 17 -5.81 22.99 -10.55
C SER A 17 -7.30 22.88 -10.18
N PRO A 18 -8.20 23.74 -10.71
CA PRO A 18 -9.64 23.47 -10.66
C PRO A 18 -10.01 22.17 -11.39
N ASP A 19 -9.12 21.70 -12.28
CA ASP A 19 -9.19 20.40 -12.96
C ASP A 19 -8.31 19.35 -12.24
N ASN A 20 -8.22 19.35 -10.91
CA ASN A 20 -7.55 18.27 -10.19
C ASN A 20 -8.27 16.95 -10.53
N PRO A 21 -7.61 16.02 -11.27
CA PRO A 21 -8.27 14.81 -11.72
C PRO A 21 -8.56 13.81 -10.60
N PHE A 22 -8.09 14.07 -9.38
CA PHE A 22 -8.27 13.23 -8.19
C PHE A 22 -9.20 13.87 -7.14
N ALA A 23 -9.83 15.02 -7.45
CA ALA A 23 -10.61 15.76 -6.46
C ALA A 23 -11.83 14.97 -5.95
N GLU A 24 -12.47 14.19 -6.82
CA GLU A 24 -13.63 13.36 -6.47
C GLU A 24 -13.20 12.18 -5.58
N GLU A 25 -12.09 11.50 -5.92
CA GLU A 25 -11.53 10.42 -5.11
C GLU A 25 -11.09 10.92 -3.73
N ILE A 26 -10.41 12.05 -3.66
CA ILE A 26 -9.99 12.65 -2.37
C ILE A 26 -11.21 13.01 -1.53
N ALA A 27 -12.28 13.54 -2.13
CA ALA A 27 -13.51 13.85 -1.40
C ALA A 27 -14.16 12.57 -0.82
N ALA A 28 -14.17 11.47 -1.58
CA ALA A 28 -14.65 10.17 -1.10
C ALA A 28 -13.76 9.63 0.05
N TYR A 29 -12.45 9.81 -0.02
CA TYR A 29 -11.53 9.42 1.05
C TYR A 29 -11.76 10.26 2.32
N ASP A 30 -11.87 11.58 2.18
CA ASP A 30 -12.14 12.50 3.29
C ASP A 30 -13.47 12.19 3.97
N HIS A 31 -14.50 11.84 3.19
CA HIS A 31 -15.78 11.40 3.70
C HIS A 31 -15.63 10.13 4.56
N ALA A 32 -15.01 9.08 4.02
CA ALA A 32 -14.80 7.82 4.75
C ALA A 32 -13.94 7.99 6.01
N LEU A 33 -12.88 8.81 5.95
CA LEU A 33 -12.04 9.15 7.10
C LEU A 33 -12.84 9.88 8.18
N THR A 34 -13.63 10.88 7.78
CA THR A 34 -14.44 11.68 8.71
C THR A 34 -15.49 10.83 9.42
N GLU A 35 -16.18 9.93 8.70
CA GLU A 35 -17.13 8.98 9.30
C GLU A 35 -16.46 8.04 10.31
N ALA A 36 -15.20 7.67 10.07
CA ALA A 36 -14.39 6.89 11.00
C ALA A 36 -13.78 7.73 12.16
N GLY A 37 -14.06 9.04 12.23
CA GLY A 37 -13.51 9.94 13.25
C GLY A 37 -12.04 10.31 13.06
N LEU A 38 -11.53 10.18 11.84
CA LEU A 38 -10.14 10.46 11.44
C LEU A 38 -10.05 11.83 10.75
N PRO A 39 -8.86 12.47 10.72
CA PRO A 39 -8.67 13.68 9.95
C PRO A 39 -8.74 13.41 8.43
N PRO A 40 -9.07 14.42 7.61
CA PRO A 40 -9.02 14.32 6.16
C PRO A 40 -7.58 14.11 5.65
N VAL A 41 -7.45 13.74 4.37
CA VAL A 41 -6.17 13.60 3.69
C VAL A 41 -5.43 14.94 3.75
N PRO A 42 -4.17 14.97 4.25
CA PRO A 42 -3.42 16.21 4.41
C PRO A 42 -2.86 16.69 3.06
N VAL A 43 -3.73 17.24 2.22
CA VAL A 43 -3.36 17.89 0.95
C VAL A 43 -2.83 19.29 1.28
N PHE A 44 -1.51 19.47 1.26
CA PHE A 44 -0.88 20.76 1.52
C PHE A 44 -0.72 21.56 0.22
N ALA A 45 -1.34 22.73 0.16
CA ALA A 45 -1.34 23.59 -1.03
C ALA A 45 0.07 23.84 -1.59
N TYR A 46 1.03 24.17 -0.73
CA TYR A 46 2.41 24.42 -1.12
C TYR A 46 3.34 24.21 0.09
N MET A 47 4.38 23.40 -0.07
CA MET A 47 5.49 23.29 0.90
C MET A 47 6.78 23.86 0.29
N PRO A 48 7.14 25.12 0.59
CA PRO A 48 8.39 25.70 0.11
C PRO A 48 9.60 24.93 0.65
N GLY A 49 10.56 24.65 -0.21
CA GLY A 49 11.87 24.10 0.19
C GLY A 49 11.96 22.57 0.25
N LEU A 50 10.92 21.83 -0.17
CA LEU A 50 11.04 20.40 -0.42
C LEU A 50 11.54 20.18 -1.86
N SER A 51 12.82 19.89 -2.01
CA SER A 51 13.40 19.32 -3.24
C SER A 51 14.09 18.02 -2.86
N GLY A 52 13.80 16.94 -3.57
CA GLY A 52 14.43 15.65 -3.37
C GLY A 52 14.78 15.01 -4.70
N ASP A 53 15.89 14.29 -4.74
CA ASP A 53 16.22 13.44 -5.87
C ASP A 53 15.23 12.28 -5.91
N VAL A 54 14.67 12.00 -7.09
CA VAL A 54 13.85 10.80 -7.30
C VAL A 54 14.80 9.63 -7.46
N ALA A 55 14.79 8.71 -6.49
CA ALA A 55 15.54 7.47 -6.62
C ALA A 55 14.80 6.53 -7.58
N PRO A 56 15.50 5.86 -8.52
CA PRO A 56 14.92 4.78 -9.29
C PRO A 56 14.57 3.63 -8.33
N VAL A 57 13.29 3.28 -8.26
CA VAL A 57 12.82 2.11 -7.51
C VAL A 57 12.71 0.95 -8.49
N ALA A 58 13.31 -0.18 -8.15
CA ALA A 58 13.15 -1.40 -8.95
C ALA A 58 11.67 -1.82 -8.92
N GLY A 59 11.09 -2.02 -10.10
CA GLY A 59 9.78 -2.64 -10.22
C GLY A 59 9.86 -4.11 -9.80
N PHE A 60 8.85 -4.58 -9.07
CA PHE A 60 8.64 -5.99 -8.77
C PHE A 60 7.46 -6.50 -9.59
N ASP A 61 7.45 -7.80 -9.88
CA ASP A 61 6.31 -8.42 -10.54
C ASP A 61 5.13 -8.58 -9.56
N TYR A 62 3.97 -8.89 -10.13
CA TYR A 62 2.75 -9.08 -9.36
C TYR A 62 2.85 -10.29 -8.42
N ASP A 63 3.57 -11.33 -8.85
CA ASP A 63 3.79 -12.55 -8.08
C ASP A 63 4.59 -12.26 -6.79
N ALA A 64 5.60 -11.39 -6.84
CA ALA A 64 6.33 -10.96 -5.66
C ALA A 64 5.45 -10.27 -4.61
N LEU A 65 4.45 -9.48 -5.03
CA LEU A 65 3.48 -8.87 -4.12
C LEU A 65 2.62 -9.95 -3.44
N HIS A 66 2.19 -10.96 -4.19
CA HIS A 66 1.39 -12.07 -3.65
C HIS A 66 2.20 -12.92 -2.67
N PHE A 67 3.47 -13.18 -2.96
CA PHE A 67 4.37 -13.88 -2.04
C PHE A 67 4.63 -13.10 -0.75
N LEU A 68 4.74 -11.78 -0.84
CA LEU A 68 4.85 -10.91 0.33
C LEU A 68 3.58 -10.97 1.21
N ARG A 69 2.40 -10.88 0.59
CA ARG A 69 1.11 -10.98 1.29
C ARG A 69 0.90 -12.36 1.91
N ARG A 70 1.29 -13.42 1.22
CA ARG A 70 1.33 -14.79 1.75
C ARG A 70 2.21 -14.88 2.99
N ALA A 71 3.45 -14.39 2.91
CA ALA A 71 4.37 -14.41 4.04
C ALA A 71 3.81 -13.64 5.24
N TYR A 72 3.16 -12.50 4.99
CA TYR A 72 2.51 -11.70 6.02
C TYR A 72 1.35 -12.47 6.68
N LEU A 73 0.43 -13.06 5.91
CA LEU A 73 -0.68 -13.85 6.45
C LEU A 73 -0.20 -15.07 7.25
N LEU A 74 0.74 -15.84 6.71
CA LEU A 74 1.32 -16.99 7.42
C LEU A 74 1.88 -16.57 8.77
N ARG A 75 2.68 -15.50 8.78
CA ARG A 75 3.28 -14.99 10.01
C ARG A 75 2.22 -14.48 11.00
N LEU A 76 1.26 -13.70 10.53
CA LEU A 76 0.18 -13.14 11.35
C LEU A 76 -0.66 -14.24 12.00
N CYS A 77 -0.89 -15.34 11.28
CA CYS A 77 -1.62 -16.51 11.76
C CYS A 77 -0.76 -17.51 12.57
N GLY A 78 0.53 -17.22 12.79
CA GLY A 78 1.44 -18.09 13.54
C GLY A 78 1.85 -19.36 12.80
N LEU A 79 1.70 -19.38 11.48
CA LEU A 79 2.11 -20.48 10.60
C LEU A 79 3.56 -20.27 10.15
N ALA A 80 4.23 -21.38 9.78
CA ALA A 80 5.60 -21.32 9.29
C ALA A 80 5.65 -20.64 7.92
N VAL A 81 6.50 -19.62 7.77
CA VAL A 81 6.79 -19.02 6.46
C VAL A 81 7.76 -19.93 5.71
N THR A 82 7.23 -20.70 4.76
CA THR A 82 8.01 -21.59 3.89
C THR A 82 8.26 -20.96 2.52
N PRO A 83 9.35 -21.30 1.83
CA PRO A 83 9.53 -20.92 0.43
C PRO A 83 8.33 -21.35 -0.44
N VAL A 84 8.03 -20.55 -1.46
CA VAL A 84 6.96 -20.85 -2.43
C VAL A 84 7.48 -21.89 -3.43
N ASP A 85 6.64 -22.84 -3.81
CA ASP A 85 6.95 -23.85 -4.82
C ASP A 85 6.54 -23.41 -6.24
N GLU A 86 6.80 -24.25 -7.24
CA GLU A 86 6.55 -23.95 -8.65
C GLU A 86 5.06 -23.90 -9.04
N LEU A 87 4.14 -24.35 -8.17
CA LEU A 87 2.72 -24.54 -8.51
C LEU A 87 1.83 -23.33 -8.17
N GLY A 88 2.43 -22.22 -7.73
CA GLY A 88 1.68 -21.08 -7.21
C GLY A 88 1.28 -21.33 -5.76
N GLY A 89 1.61 -20.38 -4.90
CA GLY A 89 1.46 -20.52 -3.45
C GLY A 89 0.01 -20.75 -3.00
N ASP A 90 -0.14 -21.26 -1.79
CA ASP A 90 -1.41 -21.41 -1.05
C ASP A 90 -2.13 -20.08 -0.71
N TYR A 91 -1.82 -18.98 -1.41
CA TYR A 91 -2.23 -17.64 -1.04
C TYR A 91 -3.75 -17.43 -1.13
N GLU A 92 -4.41 -17.87 -2.21
CA GLU A 92 -5.87 -17.78 -2.30
C GLU A 92 -6.56 -18.60 -1.20
N GLN A 93 -6.03 -19.78 -0.88
CA GLN A 93 -6.56 -20.63 0.20
C GLN A 93 -6.39 -19.97 1.57
N LEU A 94 -5.27 -19.29 1.81
CA LEU A 94 -5.04 -18.51 3.02
C LEU A 94 -6.02 -17.34 3.12
N LEU A 95 -6.32 -16.65 2.00
CA LEU A 95 -7.33 -15.59 1.97
C LEU A 95 -8.72 -16.12 2.34
N GLU A 96 -9.12 -17.26 1.78
CA GLU A 96 -10.40 -17.91 2.10
C GLU A 96 -10.45 -18.34 3.58
N MET A 97 -9.38 -18.95 4.08
CA MET A 97 -9.33 -19.47 5.46
C MET A 97 -9.25 -18.36 6.52
N PHE A 98 -8.60 -17.25 6.20
CA PHE A 98 -8.33 -16.15 7.14
C PHE A 98 -8.96 -14.83 6.70
N GLU A 99 -10.09 -14.87 5.99
CA GLU A 99 -10.74 -13.69 5.40
C GLU A 99 -10.90 -12.53 6.41
N SER A 100 -11.45 -12.82 7.59
CA SER A 100 -11.62 -11.81 8.65
C SER A 100 -10.31 -11.17 9.12
N THR A 101 -9.20 -11.92 9.11
CA THR A 101 -7.86 -11.42 9.46
C THR A 101 -7.27 -10.63 8.30
N ALA A 102 -7.45 -11.11 7.06
CA ALA A 102 -7.04 -10.42 5.85
C ALA A 102 -7.69 -9.03 5.80
N GLN A 103 -9.01 -8.94 6.05
CA GLN A 103 -9.79 -7.69 6.09
C GLN A 103 -9.24 -6.60 7.02
N GLN A 104 -8.43 -6.96 8.01
CA GLN A 104 -7.82 -6.00 8.95
C GLN A 104 -6.46 -5.50 8.50
N SER A 105 -5.89 -6.03 7.41
CA SER A 105 -4.52 -5.74 6.96
C SER A 105 -4.49 -4.76 5.80
N HIS A 106 -3.68 -3.72 5.96
CA HIS A 106 -3.39 -2.73 4.91
C HIS A 106 -2.64 -3.33 3.74
N LEU A 107 -1.77 -4.30 3.97
CA LEU A 107 -1.01 -5.00 2.94
C LEU A 107 -1.86 -5.99 2.14
N VAL A 108 -2.80 -6.69 2.80
CA VAL A 108 -3.55 -7.81 2.22
C VAL A 108 -4.92 -7.40 1.67
N TRP A 109 -5.71 -6.64 2.44
CA TRP A 109 -7.07 -6.25 2.04
C TRP A 109 -7.09 -4.95 1.26
N HIS A 110 -6.54 -5.02 0.06
CA HIS A 110 -6.39 -3.88 -0.83
C HIS A 110 -6.46 -4.33 -2.30
N TYR A 111 -6.96 -3.46 -3.18
CA TYR A 111 -7.01 -3.75 -4.61
C TYR A 111 -5.74 -3.27 -5.31
N ASP A 112 -5.01 -4.21 -5.89
CA ASP A 112 -3.67 -3.99 -6.46
C ASP A 112 -3.68 -3.00 -7.63
N HIS A 113 -4.84 -2.82 -8.27
CA HIS A 113 -5.01 -2.01 -9.48
C HIS A 113 -5.85 -0.75 -9.26
N ALA A 114 -6.46 -0.55 -8.09
CA ALA A 114 -7.45 0.51 -7.90
C ALA A 114 -7.54 1.11 -6.48
N GLY A 115 -6.90 0.51 -5.47
CA GLY A 115 -6.97 1.04 -4.11
C GLY A 115 -5.93 2.14 -3.84
N ALA A 116 -6.15 2.94 -2.80
CA ALA A 116 -5.23 4.01 -2.39
C ALA A 116 -4.66 3.79 -0.99
N TYR A 117 -3.47 4.34 -0.74
CA TYR A 117 -2.90 4.51 0.60
C TYR A 117 -2.75 6.00 0.89
N VAL A 118 -3.29 6.46 2.01
CA VAL A 118 -3.20 7.87 2.43
C VAL A 118 -2.23 8.04 3.60
N PRO A 119 -1.58 9.21 3.75
CA PRO A 119 -0.68 9.52 4.86
C PRO A 119 -1.46 9.90 6.14
N VAL A 120 -2.48 9.11 6.47
CA VAL A 120 -3.27 9.21 7.70
C VAL A 120 -3.13 7.88 8.43
N ASP A 121 -2.85 7.95 9.73
CA ASP A 121 -2.65 6.74 10.53
C ASP A 121 -3.98 6.21 11.08
N PHE A 122 -4.34 4.98 10.72
CA PHE A 122 -5.52 4.28 11.22
C PHE A 122 -5.31 2.76 11.24
N PRO A 123 -6.01 2.04 12.14
CA PRO A 123 -5.61 0.68 12.52
C PRO A 123 -5.91 -0.39 11.46
N ALA A 124 -6.99 -0.25 10.68
CA ALA A 124 -7.41 -1.23 9.67
C ALA A 124 -8.00 -0.54 8.43
N PRO A 125 -7.93 -1.14 7.23
CA PRO A 125 -8.47 -0.55 6.00
C PRO A 125 -9.94 -0.13 6.14
N LEU A 126 -10.30 1.02 5.57
CA LEU A 126 -11.69 1.46 5.51
C LEU A 126 -12.35 0.88 4.26
N SER A 127 -13.51 0.24 4.40
CA SER A 127 -14.26 -0.38 3.30
C SER A 127 -15.72 0.05 3.35
N THR A 128 -16.05 1.21 2.76
CA THR A 128 -17.43 1.67 2.58
C THR A 128 -17.93 1.28 1.20
N ASP A 129 -19.26 1.24 0.99
CA ASP A 129 -19.84 0.92 -0.32
C ASP A 129 -19.34 1.87 -1.42
N GLU A 130 -19.17 3.15 -1.08
CA GLU A 130 -18.62 4.18 -1.99
C GLU A 130 -17.17 3.86 -2.39
N LEU A 131 -16.32 3.51 -1.43
CA LEU A 131 -14.93 3.13 -1.69
C LEU A 131 -14.85 1.86 -2.54
N LEU A 132 -15.66 0.84 -2.22
CA LEU A 132 -15.70 -0.41 -2.96
C LEU A 132 -16.20 -0.25 -4.40
N ALA A 133 -17.10 0.71 -4.65
CA ALA A 133 -17.59 1.04 -6.00
C ALA A 133 -16.55 1.80 -6.85
N GLY A 134 -15.66 2.58 -6.22
CA GLY A 134 -14.65 3.37 -6.91
C GLY A 134 -13.34 2.61 -7.15
N GLY A 135 -12.73 2.09 -6.09
CA GLY A 135 -11.35 1.57 -6.16
C GLY A 135 -10.98 0.53 -5.10
N GLY A 136 -11.86 0.21 -4.17
CA GLY A 136 -11.61 -0.75 -3.11
C GLY A 136 -11.25 -0.10 -1.77
N PRO A 137 -10.81 -0.90 -0.79
CA PRO A 137 -10.51 -0.43 0.55
C PRO A 137 -9.46 0.69 0.58
N LEU A 138 -9.68 1.70 1.43
CA LEU A 138 -8.73 2.76 1.69
C LEU A 138 -7.71 2.32 2.75
N GLY A 139 -6.44 2.27 2.37
CA GLY A 139 -5.34 1.87 3.24
C GLY A 139 -4.62 3.05 3.90
N SER A 140 -3.96 2.78 5.02
CA SER A 140 -3.04 3.70 5.68
C SER A 140 -1.62 3.42 5.23
N ALA A 141 -0.89 4.43 4.73
CA ALA A 141 0.53 4.28 4.42
C ALA A 141 1.37 3.95 5.68
N HIS A 142 0.96 4.48 6.84
CA HIS A 142 1.57 4.18 8.14
C HIS A 142 1.28 2.74 8.58
N GLY A 143 0.03 2.29 8.41
CA GLY A 143 -0.37 0.91 8.65
C GLY A 143 0.41 -0.07 7.78
N LEU A 144 0.45 0.18 6.47
CA LEU A 144 1.23 -0.61 5.51
C LEU A 144 2.70 -0.72 5.92
N LEU A 145 3.35 0.40 6.28
CA LEU A 145 4.76 0.38 6.69
C LEU A 145 4.98 -0.52 7.92
N ARG A 146 4.11 -0.44 8.93
CA ARG A 146 4.19 -1.31 10.11
C ARG A 146 4.04 -2.79 9.75
N GLU A 147 3.16 -3.11 8.82
CA GLU A 147 2.96 -4.48 8.35
C GLU A 147 4.17 -5.02 7.56
N LEU A 148 4.79 -4.16 6.75
CA LEU A 148 6.03 -4.47 6.05
C LEU A 148 7.21 -4.69 7.01
N GLU A 149 7.38 -3.81 8.00
CA GLU A 149 8.39 -3.95 9.07
C GLU A 149 8.15 -5.23 9.88
N TYR A 150 6.88 -5.56 10.13
CA TYR A 150 6.50 -6.78 10.82
C TYR A 150 6.89 -8.04 10.04
N VAL A 151 6.63 -8.13 8.74
CA VAL A 151 6.95 -9.34 7.94
C VAL A 151 8.41 -9.42 7.52
N ALA A 152 9.13 -8.31 7.41
CA ALA A 152 10.51 -8.30 6.89
C ALA A 152 11.44 -9.36 7.53
N PRO A 153 11.47 -9.54 8.89
CA PRO A 153 12.36 -10.54 9.49
C PRO A 153 12.03 -12.00 9.12
N SER A 154 10.79 -12.33 8.77
CA SER A 154 10.40 -13.71 8.41
C SER A 154 10.83 -14.11 7.02
N ILE A 155 11.19 -13.13 6.20
CA ILE A 155 11.77 -13.34 4.86
C ILE A 155 13.27 -12.99 4.85
N GLY A 156 13.89 -12.87 6.02
CA GLY A 156 15.33 -12.63 6.16
C GLY A 156 15.78 -11.20 5.89
N ILE A 157 14.88 -10.22 5.94
CA ILE A 157 15.18 -8.80 5.76
C ILE A 157 15.21 -8.08 7.12
N ASP A 158 16.27 -7.32 7.37
CA ASP A 158 16.31 -6.35 8.47
C ASP A 158 15.78 -4.99 7.98
N PRO A 159 14.61 -4.52 8.45
CA PRO A 159 14.06 -3.23 8.02
C PRO A 159 14.92 -2.03 8.46
N ALA A 160 15.74 -2.17 9.51
CA ALA A 160 16.65 -1.12 9.96
C ALA A 160 17.97 -1.09 9.17
N SER A 161 18.24 -2.14 8.38
CA SER A 161 19.43 -2.28 7.54
C SER A 161 19.06 -2.96 6.21
N PRO A 162 18.22 -2.31 5.37
CA PRO A 162 17.77 -2.91 4.13
C PRO A 162 18.96 -3.14 3.18
N PRO A 163 18.92 -4.20 2.35
CA PRO A 163 19.93 -4.42 1.33
C PRO A 163 19.99 -3.23 0.36
N ALA A 164 21.18 -2.97 -0.19
CA ALA A 164 21.33 -1.94 -1.20
C ALA A 164 20.40 -2.22 -2.40
N ALA A 165 19.79 -1.17 -2.94
CA ALA A 165 18.89 -1.30 -4.09
C ALA A 165 19.61 -2.02 -5.26
N PRO A 166 18.91 -2.89 -6.00
CA PRO A 166 19.46 -3.51 -7.20
C PRO A 166 19.97 -2.43 -8.15
N ARG A 167 21.16 -2.64 -8.73
CA ARG A 167 21.61 -1.77 -9.82
C ARG A 167 20.75 -2.04 -11.06
N PRO A 168 20.42 -1.02 -11.87
CA PRO A 168 19.80 -1.23 -13.16
C PRO A 168 20.60 -2.25 -13.97
N ALA A 169 19.91 -3.11 -14.72
CA ALA A 169 20.58 -3.97 -15.70
C ALA A 169 21.28 -3.10 -16.75
N GLU A 170 22.52 -3.44 -17.13
CA GLU A 170 23.26 -2.81 -18.24
C GLU A 170 22.62 -3.10 -19.60
#